data_AF-A0A4P9W7X3-F1
#
_entry.id   AF-A0A4P9W7X3-F1
#
_cell.length_a   1.000
_cell.length_b   1.000
_cell.length_c   1.000
_cell.angle_alpha   90.00
_cell.angle_beta   90.00
_cell.angle_gamma   90.00
#
_symmetry.space_group_name_H-M   'P 1'
#
loop_
_entity.id
_entity.type
_entity.pdbx_description
1 polymer ?
#
loop_
_entity_poly.entity_id
_entity_poly.type
_entity_poly.pdbx_seq_one_letter_code
_entity_poly.pdbx_strand_id
1 'polypeptide(L)'
;MEFLGAIGDFKAALSDGEMWARIACKNLPRNVLADLCCMLLNNLTESASIAQRLVPQTPLNAASPSAPTRTHQLDNLLEVFVRGAGKTYNPNAEYHFLAGVFANVTATGGGSHYMLRKSGVDGVMRLAKVLAFTEHPNRIRRHGAVATLKNCAFDPEGHGVLLEDSELNLLPYLLLPLSGPEDYTDEEMDGMPDELQLLESDKSREPDDKIRLSLVETLVLLTTTRPGRDILRAKKVYSVVKKLHLVETDDAIREAIERLVDMLQRDEAPLPVDPVEPPRKERRIMEVSDDEEEEGEEDAVMGELA
;
A
#
# COMPACT_ATOMS: atom_id res chain seq x y z
N MET A 1 -22.85 -15.25 35.74
CA MET A 1 -23.63 -15.56 34.52
C MET A 1 -24.20 -14.32 33.85
N GLU A 2 -24.53 -13.25 34.58
CA GLU A 2 -25.06 -12.00 34.00
C GLU A 2 -24.05 -11.22 33.12
N PHE A 3 -22.75 -11.30 33.41
CA PHE A 3 -21.70 -10.64 32.61
C PHE A 3 -21.55 -11.24 31.19
N LEU A 4 -21.79 -12.56 31.05
CA LEU A 4 -21.77 -13.25 29.75
C LEU A 4 -23.04 -12.96 28.94
N GLY A 5 -24.19 -12.78 29.63
CA GLY A 5 -25.43 -12.32 29.01
C GLY A 5 -25.32 -10.91 28.45
N ALA A 6 -24.73 -9.98 29.21
CA ALA A 6 -24.48 -8.60 28.76
C ALA A 6 -23.53 -8.55 27.55
N ILE A 7 -22.52 -9.44 27.46
CA ILE A 7 -21.65 -9.56 26.28
C ILE A 7 -22.40 -10.16 25.09
N GLY A 8 -23.32 -11.09 25.31
CA GLY A 8 -24.19 -11.67 24.27
C GLY A 8 -25.15 -10.64 23.67
N ASP A 9 -25.79 -9.85 24.53
CA ASP A 9 -26.68 -8.76 24.12
C ASP A 9 -25.91 -7.61 23.46
N PHE A 10 -24.67 -7.35 23.90
CA PHE A 10 -23.78 -6.39 23.24
C PHE A 10 -23.36 -6.90 21.85
N LYS A 11 -23.01 -8.18 21.69
CA LYS A 11 -22.72 -8.78 20.38
C LYS A 11 -23.93 -8.74 19.43
N ALA A 12 -25.13 -8.94 19.95
CA ALA A 12 -26.38 -8.81 19.19
C ALA A 12 -26.64 -7.34 18.79
N ALA A 13 -26.43 -6.37 19.69
CA ALA A 13 -26.55 -4.94 19.37
C ALA A 13 -25.47 -4.45 18.38
N LEU A 14 -24.29 -5.07 18.37
CA LEU A 14 -23.27 -4.88 17.33
C LEU A 14 -23.66 -5.56 16.01
N SER A 15 -24.58 -6.53 15.99
CA SER A 15 -25.00 -7.17 14.74
C SER A 15 -25.91 -6.28 13.89
N ASP A 16 -26.53 -5.25 14.47
CA ASP A 16 -27.52 -4.37 13.83
C ASP A 16 -26.94 -3.35 12.82
N GLY A 17 -25.61 -3.17 12.74
CA GLY A 17 -24.96 -2.22 11.81
C GLY A 17 -25.22 -0.72 12.10
N GLU A 18 -26.37 -0.39 12.68
CA GLU A 18 -26.82 0.95 13.04
C GLU A 18 -26.09 1.47 14.30
N MET A 19 -25.80 0.59 15.27
CA MET A 19 -24.99 0.92 16.44
C MET A 19 -23.53 1.21 16.07
N TRP A 20 -22.97 0.46 15.11
CA TRP A 20 -21.62 0.70 14.58
C TRP A 20 -21.52 2.01 13.82
N ALA A 21 -22.48 2.26 12.92
CA ALA A 21 -22.62 3.55 12.27
C ALA A 21 -22.72 4.66 13.32
N ARG A 22 -23.43 4.46 14.43
CA ARG A 22 -23.53 5.43 15.53
C ARG A 22 -22.25 5.59 16.34
N ILE A 23 -21.46 4.56 16.58
CA ILE A 23 -20.16 4.65 17.28
C ILE A 23 -19.13 5.34 16.38
N ALA A 24 -19.02 4.93 15.12
CA ALA A 24 -18.15 5.56 14.13
C ALA A 24 -18.58 7.02 13.83
N CYS A 25 -19.89 7.29 13.72
CA CYS A 25 -20.43 8.65 13.58
C CYS A 25 -20.43 9.46 14.88
N LYS A 26 -20.10 8.87 16.04
CA LYS A 26 -19.88 9.62 17.29
C LYS A 26 -18.44 10.09 17.46
N ASN A 27 -17.55 9.78 16.51
CA ASN A 27 -16.22 10.39 16.38
C ASN A 27 -16.33 11.81 15.77
N LEU A 28 -17.25 12.61 16.29
CA LEU A 28 -17.52 13.99 15.89
C LEU A 28 -16.53 14.96 16.56
N PRO A 29 -16.31 16.14 15.98
CA PRO A 29 -15.26 17.10 16.39
C PRO A 29 -15.46 17.73 17.78
N ARG A 30 -16.47 17.28 18.55
CA ARG A 30 -16.82 17.82 19.89
C ARG A 30 -17.17 16.77 20.92
N ASN A 31 -17.13 15.49 20.57
CA ASN A 31 -17.47 14.43 21.52
C ASN A 31 -16.28 14.20 22.46
N VAL A 32 -16.50 14.40 23.76
CA VAL A 32 -15.49 14.19 24.81
C VAL A 32 -15.17 12.70 25.00
N LEU A 33 -16.09 11.80 24.61
CA LEU A 33 -15.91 10.36 24.72
C LEU A 33 -15.29 9.72 23.47
N ALA A 34 -14.82 10.52 22.50
CA ALA A 34 -14.35 10.01 21.22
C ALA A 34 -13.17 9.04 21.35
N ASP A 35 -12.17 9.32 22.20
CA ASP A 35 -11.05 8.40 22.41
C ASP A 35 -11.49 7.08 23.06
N LEU A 36 -12.43 7.13 24.02
CA LEU A 36 -12.99 5.91 24.63
C LEU A 36 -13.77 5.08 23.61
N CYS A 37 -14.51 5.74 22.70
CA CYS A 37 -15.16 5.06 21.58
C CYS A 37 -14.13 4.41 20.64
N CYS A 38 -12.99 5.06 20.39
CA CYS A 38 -11.91 4.48 19.58
C CYS A 38 -11.25 3.27 20.25
N MET A 39 -11.02 3.33 21.58
CA MET A 39 -10.51 2.20 22.36
C MET A 39 -11.47 1.00 22.31
N LEU A 40 -12.78 1.26 22.50
CA LEU A 40 -13.79 0.22 22.40
C LEU A 40 -13.83 -0.38 21.00
N LEU A 41 -13.85 0.47 19.96
CA LEU A 41 -13.84 0.02 18.56
C LEU A 41 -12.62 -0.85 18.27
N ASN A 42 -11.43 -0.45 18.74
CA ASN A 42 -10.20 -1.24 18.61
C ASN A 42 -10.38 -2.65 19.18
N ASN A 43 -10.81 -2.76 20.45
CA ASN A 43 -10.98 -4.06 21.10
C ASN A 43 -12.04 -4.93 20.41
N LEU A 44 -13.11 -4.34 19.91
CA LEU A 44 -14.14 -5.11 19.22
C LEU A 44 -13.66 -5.62 17.84
N THR A 45 -12.85 -4.83 17.14
CA THR A 45 -12.28 -5.22 15.84
C THR A 45 -11.23 -6.32 15.93
N GLU A 46 -10.74 -6.67 17.11
CA GLU A 46 -9.92 -7.89 17.31
C GLU A 46 -10.67 -9.16 16.84
N SER A 47 -12.00 -9.16 16.87
CA SER A 47 -12.78 -10.19 16.20
C SER A 47 -12.76 -9.99 14.69
N ALA A 48 -12.18 -10.94 13.95
CA ALA A 48 -12.16 -10.94 12.49
C ALA A 48 -13.56 -10.73 11.86
N SER A 49 -14.61 -11.32 12.46
CA SER A 49 -16.00 -11.14 12.02
C SER A 49 -16.49 -9.69 12.07
N ILE A 50 -15.99 -8.91 13.03
CA ILE A 50 -16.32 -7.50 13.20
C ILE A 50 -15.46 -6.66 12.26
N ALA A 51 -14.15 -6.93 12.21
CA ALA A 51 -13.23 -6.28 11.28
C ALA A 51 -13.70 -6.39 9.81
N GLN A 52 -14.15 -7.58 9.39
CA GLN A 52 -14.67 -7.80 8.04
C GLN A 52 -15.92 -6.97 7.74
N ARG A 53 -16.80 -6.73 8.73
CA ARG A 53 -18.00 -5.89 8.54
C ARG A 53 -17.66 -4.41 8.28
N LEU A 54 -16.47 -3.95 8.68
CA LEU A 54 -15.98 -2.61 8.36
C LEU A 54 -15.43 -2.49 6.94
N VAL A 55 -15.38 -3.58 6.18
CA VAL A 55 -14.94 -3.61 4.78
C VAL A 55 -16.19 -3.74 3.88
N PRO A 56 -16.28 -2.99 2.76
CA PRO A 56 -17.42 -3.13 1.85
C PRO A 56 -17.52 -4.56 1.31
N GLN A 57 -18.70 -5.17 1.45
CA GLN A 57 -18.97 -6.54 1.00
C GLN A 57 -19.35 -6.64 -0.48
N THR A 58 -19.61 -5.51 -1.14
CA THR A 58 -20.08 -5.46 -2.53
C THR A 58 -18.94 -5.02 -3.45
N PRO A 59 -18.75 -5.66 -4.62
CA PRO A 59 -17.89 -5.09 -5.65
C PRO A 59 -18.44 -3.71 -6.04
N LEU A 60 -17.59 -2.69 -5.97
CA LEU A 60 -17.90 -1.27 -6.22
C LEU A 60 -18.52 -0.98 -7.61
N ASN A 61 -18.56 -1.97 -8.51
CA ASN A 61 -19.11 -1.87 -9.87
C ASN A 61 -20.65 -1.93 -9.94
N ALA A 62 -21.35 -2.03 -8.81
CA ALA A 62 -22.82 -2.07 -8.74
C ALA A 62 -23.47 -0.71 -8.41
N ALA A 63 -22.75 0.41 -8.54
CA ALA A 63 -23.30 1.73 -8.28
C ALA A 63 -24.13 2.23 -9.48
N SER A 64 -25.45 2.28 -9.32
CA SER A 64 -26.35 3.01 -10.21
C SER A 64 -26.05 4.53 -10.11
N PRO A 65 -25.94 5.27 -11.23
CA PRO A 65 -25.36 6.62 -11.27
C PRO A 65 -26.20 7.75 -10.64
N SER A 66 -27.25 7.46 -9.86
CA SER A 66 -28.24 8.45 -9.41
C SER A 66 -28.36 8.67 -7.90
N ALA A 67 -27.51 8.05 -7.07
CA ALA A 67 -27.50 8.31 -5.62
C ALA A 67 -26.23 9.07 -5.19
N PRO A 68 -26.31 10.08 -4.31
CA PRO A 68 -25.12 10.70 -3.72
C PRO A 68 -24.33 9.61 -2.99
N THR A 69 -23.10 9.35 -3.44
CA THR A 69 -22.22 8.32 -2.92
C THR A 69 -21.84 8.68 -1.49
N ARG A 70 -22.54 8.10 -0.51
CA ARG A 70 -22.20 8.25 0.91
C ARG A 70 -20.77 7.74 1.14
N THR A 71 -19.89 8.57 1.68
CA THR A 71 -18.53 8.17 2.03
C THR A 71 -18.55 6.95 2.93
N HIS A 72 -17.74 5.95 2.58
CA HIS A 72 -17.66 4.70 3.32
C HIS A 72 -17.14 4.93 4.75
N GLN A 73 -17.60 4.13 5.71
CA GLN A 73 -17.29 4.33 7.13
C GLN A 73 -15.78 4.27 7.42
N LEU A 74 -15.06 3.34 6.77
CA LEU A 74 -13.60 3.24 6.93
C LEU A 74 -12.87 4.48 6.40
N ASP A 75 -13.36 5.09 5.32
CA ASP A 75 -12.80 6.35 4.79
C ASP A 75 -13.05 7.52 5.76
N ASN A 76 -14.22 7.56 6.40
CA ASN A 76 -14.49 8.55 7.45
C ASN A 76 -13.58 8.35 8.67
N LEU A 77 -13.32 7.10 9.08
CA LEU A 77 -12.41 6.81 10.18
C LEU A 77 -10.97 7.20 9.84
N LEU A 78 -10.52 6.97 8.60
CA LEU A 78 -9.20 7.42 8.13
C LEU A 78 -9.07 8.94 8.18
N GLU A 79 -10.10 9.65 7.72
CA GLU A 79 -10.12 11.12 7.77
C GLU A 79 -10.03 11.65 9.21
N VAL A 80 -10.80 11.06 10.12
CA VAL A 80 -10.74 11.39 11.55
C VAL A 80 -9.39 11.02 12.16
N PHE A 81 -8.78 9.91 11.75
CA PHE A 81 -7.46 9.52 12.22
C PHE A 81 -6.37 10.51 11.79
N VAL A 82 -6.40 10.96 10.53
CA VAL A 82 -5.44 11.92 9.99
C VAL A 82 -5.61 13.28 10.67
N ARG A 83 -6.83 13.83 10.67
CA ARG A 83 -7.12 15.15 11.25
C ARG A 83 -7.21 15.15 12.77
N GLY A 84 -7.33 13.98 13.39
CA GLY A 84 -7.34 13.83 14.84
C GLY A 84 -5.99 14.11 15.48
N ALA A 85 -4.90 13.96 14.72
CA ALA A 85 -3.55 14.19 15.24
C ALA A 85 -3.38 15.62 15.75
N GLY A 86 -2.79 15.76 16.94
CA GLY A 86 -2.54 17.06 17.56
C GLY A 86 -3.83 17.81 17.95
N LYS A 87 -4.96 17.11 18.13
CA LYS A 87 -6.26 17.69 18.52
C LYS A 87 -6.81 18.73 17.54
N THR A 88 -6.37 18.69 16.27
CA THR A 88 -6.76 19.68 15.27
C THR A 88 -8.21 19.52 14.80
N TYR A 89 -8.76 18.30 14.85
CA TYR A 89 -10.17 18.03 14.56
C TYR A 89 -11.10 18.11 15.78
N ASN A 90 -10.67 17.60 16.93
CA ASN A 90 -11.43 17.63 18.18
C ASN A 90 -10.50 18.07 19.33
N PRO A 91 -10.77 19.19 20.00
CA PRO A 91 -9.95 19.65 21.13
C PRO A 91 -9.86 18.66 22.30
N ASN A 92 -10.79 17.70 22.38
CA ASN A 92 -10.89 16.73 23.47
C ASN A 92 -10.42 15.33 23.10
N ALA A 93 -9.98 15.07 21.86
CA ALA A 93 -9.62 13.73 21.42
C ALA A 93 -8.56 13.72 20.31
N GLU A 94 -7.70 12.69 20.34
CA GLU A 94 -6.62 12.51 19.35
C GLU A 94 -6.75 11.25 18.49
N TYR A 95 -7.71 10.37 18.80
CA TYR A 95 -8.10 9.22 17.98
C TYR A 95 -6.97 8.21 17.74
N HIS A 96 -5.99 8.12 18.66
CA HIS A 96 -4.82 7.24 18.51
C HIS A 96 -5.19 5.77 18.28
N PHE A 97 -6.22 5.28 18.97
CA PHE A 97 -6.65 3.88 18.91
C PHE A 97 -7.29 3.46 17.59
N LEU A 98 -7.62 4.40 16.68
CA LEU A 98 -7.99 4.03 15.32
C LEU A 98 -6.83 3.36 14.56
N ALA A 99 -5.58 3.59 14.96
CA ALA A 99 -4.43 2.88 14.39
C ALA A 99 -4.55 1.36 14.56
N GLY A 100 -4.99 0.90 15.74
CA GLY A 100 -5.23 -0.52 15.99
C GLY A 100 -6.45 -1.07 15.27
N VAL A 101 -7.48 -0.24 15.05
CA VAL A 101 -8.64 -0.61 14.20
C VAL A 101 -8.20 -0.93 12.77
N PHE A 102 -7.34 -0.11 12.17
CA PHE A 102 -6.83 -0.37 10.83
C PHE A 102 -5.93 -1.61 10.77
N ALA A 103 -5.11 -1.84 11.82
CA ALA A 103 -4.33 -3.06 11.94
C ALA A 103 -5.23 -4.31 11.98
N ASN A 104 -6.29 -4.28 12.79
CA ASN A 104 -7.25 -5.37 12.89
C ASN A 104 -8.04 -5.60 11.58
N VAL A 105 -8.43 -4.52 10.89
CA VAL A 105 -9.11 -4.61 9.58
C VAL A 105 -8.19 -5.25 8.54
N THR A 106 -6.94 -4.80 8.44
CA THR A 106 -5.96 -5.31 7.47
C THR A 106 -5.48 -6.72 7.77
N ALA A 107 -5.64 -7.22 9.00
CA ALA A 107 -5.42 -8.63 9.32
C ALA A 107 -6.41 -9.57 8.58
N THR A 108 -7.49 -9.02 8.00
CA THR A 108 -8.41 -9.74 7.12
C THR A 108 -8.03 -9.53 5.66
N GLY A 109 -8.12 -10.56 4.82
CA GLY A 109 -7.76 -10.44 3.39
C GLY A 109 -8.58 -9.36 2.66
N GLY A 110 -9.88 -9.26 2.93
CA GLY A 110 -10.70 -8.18 2.36
C GLY A 110 -10.24 -6.79 2.78
N GLY A 111 -9.80 -6.62 4.03
CA GLY A 111 -9.33 -5.34 4.56
C GLY A 111 -7.98 -4.91 4.02
N SER A 112 -7.01 -5.84 3.90
CA SER A 112 -5.71 -5.53 3.30
C SER A 112 -5.85 -5.08 1.85
N HIS A 113 -6.62 -5.81 1.03
CA HIS A 113 -6.90 -5.41 -0.36
C HIS A 113 -7.66 -4.09 -0.46
N TYR A 114 -8.56 -3.80 0.49
CA TYR A 114 -9.30 -2.53 0.49
C TYR A 114 -8.40 -1.33 0.81
N MET A 115 -7.43 -1.49 1.71
CA MET A 115 -6.46 -0.45 2.06
C MET A 115 -5.47 -0.13 0.93
N LEU A 116 -5.19 -1.09 0.05
CA LEU A 116 -4.37 -0.90 -1.16
C LEU A 116 -5.10 -0.19 -2.32
N ARG A 117 -6.36 0.25 -2.12
CA ARG A 117 -7.13 0.98 -3.14
C ARG A 117 -7.25 2.46 -2.80
N LYS A 118 -7.47 3.27 -3.84
CA LYS A 118 -7.78 4.70 -3.73
C LYS A 118 -9.09 4.94 -2.99
N SER A 119 -9.08 5.96 -2.14
CA SER A 119 -10.27 6.46 -1.47
C SER A 119 -11.18 7.16 -2.46
N GLY A 120 -12.49 6.96 -2.33
CA GLY A 120 -13.48 7.70 -3.13
C GLY A 120 -13.65 9.16 -2.70
N VAL A 121 -12.97 9.60 -1.64
CA VAL A 121 -13.07 10.96 -1.08
C VAL A 121 -12.14 11.93 -1.79
N ASP A 122 -10.86 11.57 -1.91
CA ASP A 122 -9.78 12.42 -2.40
C ASP A 122 -8.92 11.75 -3.48
N GLY A 123 -9.23 10.50 -3.86
CA GLY A 123 -8.47 9.76 -4.86
C GLY A 123 -7.10 9.27 -4.37
N VAL A 124 -6.75 9.45 -3.10
CA VAL A 124 -5.47 9.02 -2.51
C VAL A 124 -5.60 7.59 -2.01
N MET A 125 -4.52 6.80 -2.12
CA MET A 125 -4.50 5.44 -1.57
C MET A 125 -4.72 5.44 -0.05
N ARG A 126 -5.62 4.58 0.43
CA ARG A 126 -6.00 4.56 1.86
C ARG A 126 -4.82 4.26 2.77
N LEU A 127 -3.94 3.35 2.36
CA LEU A 127 -2.73 3.02 3.10
C LEU A 127 -1.81 4.23 3.31
N ALA A 128 -1.66 5.12 2.32
CA ALA A 128 -0.81 6.32 2.41
C ALA A 128 -1.16 7.20 3.63
N LYS A 129 -2.46 7.32 3.93
CA LYS A 129 -2.98 8.11 5.07
C LYS A 129 -2.53 7.55 6.42
N VAL A 130 -2.21 6.25 6.48
CA VAL A 130 -1.73 5.57 7.68
C VAL A 130 -0.20 5.60 7.75
N LEU A 131 0.50 5.47 6.63
CA LEU A 131 1.97 5.43 6.57
C LEU A 131 2.63 6.71 7.08
N ALA A 132 2.01 7.87 6.91
CA ALA A 132 2.50 9.14 7.46
C ALA A 132 2.68 9.15 8.99
N PHE A 133 2.20 8.12 9.69
CA PHE A 133 2.29 7.98 11.14
C PHE A 133 3.38 7.01 11.61
N THR A 134 4.24 6.47 10.75
CA THR A 134 5.32 5.56 11.16
C THR A 134 6.36 6.22 12.08
N GLU A 135 6.55 7.54 11.99
CA GLU A 135 7.43 8.32 12.88
C GLU A 135 6.66 9.25 13.86
N HIS A 136 5.36 8.98 14.07
CA HIS A 136 4.55 9.83 14.94
C HIS A 136 5.01 9.78 16.43
N PRO A 137 5.00 10.88 17.21
CA PRO A 137 5.44 10.86 18.62
C PRO A 137 4.71 9.85 19.51
N ASN A 138 3.42 9.64 19.26
CA ASN A 138 2.60 8.64 19.95
C ASN A 138 2.88 7.20 19.45
N ARG A 139 3.35 6.34 20.35
CA ARG A 139 3.65 4.91 20.12
C ARG A 139 2.47 4.10 19.56
N ILE A 140 1.23 4.38 19.98
CA ILE A 140 0.04 3.64 19.52
C ILE A 140 -0.17 3.85 18.02
N ARG A 141 0.04 5.09 17.55
CA ARG A 141 -0.07 5.43 16.12
C ARG A 141 1.02 4.74 15.31
N ARG A 142 2.29 4.80 15.75
CA ARG A 142 3.40 4.10 15.08
C ARG A 142 3.16 2.60 14.99
N HIS A 143 2.83 1.98 16.13
CA HIS A 143 2.57 0.55 16.20
C HIS A 143 1.43 0.12 15.27
N GLY A 144 0.28 0.81 15.31
CA GLY A 144 -0.84 0.47 14.44
C GLY A 144 -0.55 0.74 12.96
N ALA A 145 0.20 1.78 12.62
CA ALA A 145 0.60 2.06 11.25
C ALA A 145 1.52 0.97 10.68
N VAL A 146 2.56 0.59 11.44
CA VAL A 146 3.49 -0.47 11.05
C VAL A 146 2.76 -1.83 10.96
N ALA A 147 1.87 -2.14 11.90
CA ALA A 147 1.07 -3.36 11.85
C ALA A 147 0.13 -3.40 10.63
N THR A 148 -0.53 -2.28 10.32
CA THR A 148 -1.39 -2.13 9.13
C THR A 148 -0.59 -2.40 7.85
N LEU A 149 0.60 -1.80 7.75
CA LEU A 149 1.50 -2.01 6.62
C LEU A 149 1.97 -3.46 6.51
N LYS A 150 2.44 -4.06 7.61
CA LYS A 150 2.90 -5.47 7.63
C LYS A 150 1.79 -6.41 7.15
N ASN A 151 0.56 -6.19 7.60
CA ASN A 151 -0.59 -6.99 7.17
C ASN A 151 -0.88 -6.83 5.67
N CYS A 152 -0.75 -5.62 5.12
CA CYS A 152 -0.85 -5.39 3.68
C CYS A 152 0.29 -6.05 2.88
N ALA A 153 1.49 -6.14 3.45
CA ALA A 153 2.65 -6.80 2.83
C ALA A 153 2.63 -8.32 2.94
N PHE A 154 1.70 -8.90 3.71
CA PHE A 154 1.62 -10.36 3.90
C PHE A 154 1.27 -11.11 2.60
N ASP A 155 0.48 -10.50 1.73
CA ASP A 155 0.10 -11.06 0.43
C ASP A 155 1.10 -10.62 -0.67
N PRO A 156 1.85 -11.55 -1.28
CA PRO A 156 2.79 -11.25 -2.36
C PRO A 156 2.16 -10.59 -3.59
N GLU A 157 0.87 -10.81 -3.87
CA GLU A 157 0.18 -10.18 -5.00
C GLU A 157 0.11 -8.65 -4.85
N GLY A 158 0.08 -8.16 -3.61
CA GLY A 158 0.06 -6.73 -3.30
C GLY A 158 1.42 -6.03 -3.43
N HIS A 159 2.54 -6.76 -3.54
CA HIS A 159 3.89 -6.17 -3.50
C HIS A 159 4.15 -5.20 -4.65
N GLY A 160 3.58 -5.48 -5.84
CA GLY A 160 3.70 -4.58 -6.99
C GLY A 160 3.11 -3.20 -6.71
N VAL A 161 1.94 -3.14 -6.07
CA VAL A 161 1.29 -1.88 -5.67
C VAL A 161 2.03 -1.21 -4.51
N LEU A 162 2.52 -1.99 -3.55
CA LEU A 162 3.24 -1.49 -2.38
C LEU A 162 4.58 -0.84 -2.72
N LEU A 163 5.31 -1.41 -3.68
CA LEU A 163 6.65 -0.97 -4.06
C LEU A 163 6.67 -0.04 -5.29
N GLU A 164 5.50 0.40 -5.76
CA GLU A 164 5.42 1.39 -6.82
C GLU A 164 5.80 2.78 -6.29
N ASP A 165 6.78 3.43 -6.93
CA ASP A 165 7.32 4.74 -6.52
C ASP A 165 6.31 5.90 -6.71
N SER A 166 5.21 5.69 -7.43
CA SER A 166 4.32 6.78 -7.90
C SER A 166 3.29 7.27 -6.88
N GLU A 167 2.70 6.37 -6.09
CA GLU A 167 1.56 6.72 -5.20
C GLU A 167 1.87 6.61 -3.71
N LEU A 168 2.52 5.52 -3.28
CA LEU A 168 2.81 5.31 -1.86
C LEU A 168 4.17 5.86 -1.46
N ASN A 169 5.18 5.74 -2.34
CA ASN A 169 6.59 5.91 -2.00
C ASN A 169 6.89 5.25 -0.64
N LEU A 170 6.68 3.94 -0.57
CA LEU A 170 6.61 3.20 0.71
C LEU A 170 7.93 3.17 1.47
N LEU A 171 9.05 3.02 0.76
CA LEU A 171 10.34 2.68 1.38
C LEU A 171 10.83 3.73 2.39
N PRO A 172 10.72 5.05 2.16
CA PRO A 172 10.99 6.05 3.18
C PRO A 172 10.29 5.79 4.52
N TYR A 173 9.00 5.46 4.50
CA TYR A 173 8.21 5.21 5.71
C TYR A 173 8.66 3.95 6.48
N LEU A 174 9.32 3.00 5.81
CA LEU A 174 9.90 1.81 6.40
C LEU A 174 11.33 2.03 6.91
N LEU A 175 12.15 2.74 6.14
CA LEU A 175 13.59 2.84 6.36
C LEU A 175 13.99 4.01 7.25
N LEU A 176 13.23 5.11 7.27
CA LEU A 176 13.49 6.24 8.16
C LEU A 176 13.43 5.84 9.65
N PRO A 177 12.42 5.09 10.13
CA PRO A 177 12.42 4.66 11.53
C PRO A 177 13.54 3.66 11.86
N LEU A 178 14.15 3.01 10.86
CA LEU A 178 15.28 2.10 11.05
C LEU A 178 16.66 2.80 10.96
N SER A 179 16.68 4.02 10.40
CA SER A 179 17.89 4.83 10.23
C SER A 179 18.25 5.58 11.52
N GLY A 180 19.55 5.71 11.76
CA GLY A 180 20.12 6.54 12.82
C GLY A 180 20.94 7.70 12.25
N PRO A 181 21.82 8.30 13.07
CA PRO A 181 22.59 9.49 12.70
C PRO A 181 23.83 9.17 11.86
N GLU A 182 24.00 7.94 11.38
CA GLU A 182 25.21 7.51 10.66
C GLU A 182 25.17 7.90 9.17
N ASP A 183 26.23 8.54 8.69
CA ASP A 183 26.37 8.99 7.29
C ASP A 183 26.56 7.84 6.30
N TYR A 184 25.92 7.93 5.12
CA TYR A 184 26.09 7.01 3.99
C TYR A 184 27.18 7.51 3.05
N THR A 185 27.94 6.60 2.43
CA THR A 185 28.92 7.00 1.40
C THR A 185 28.21 7.42 0.11
N ASP A 186 28.90 8.11 -0.79
CA ASP A 186 28.34 8.55 -2.07
C ASP A 186 27.80 7.35 -2.90
N GLU A 187 28.47 6.20 -2.85
CA GLU A 187 28.03 4.98 -3.55
C GLU A 187 26.82 4.29 -2.88
N GLU A 188 26.64 4.49 -1.58
CA GLU A 188 25.47 4.03 -0.84
C GLU A 188 24.27 4.95 -1.06
N MET A 189 24.50 6.25 -1.23
CA MET A 189 23.46 7.24 -1.53
C MET A 189 22.93 7.10 -2.97
N ASP A 190 23.76 6.67 -3.93
CA ASP A 190 23.35 6.46 -5.32
C ASP A 190 22.29 5.37 -5.46
N GLY A 191 21.01 5.76 -5.53
CA GLY A 191 19.83 4.89 -5.61
C GLY A 191 19.03 4.79 -4.31
N MET A 192 19.55 5.29 -3.19
CA MET A 192 18.81 5.41 -1.94
C MET A 192 17.66 6.44 -2.07
N PRO A 193 16.49 6.24 -1.45
CA PRO A 193 15.45 7.26 -1.43
C PRO A 193 15.99 8.59 -0.88
N ASP A 194 15.61 9.71 -1.50
CA ASP A 194 16.12 11.04 -1.18
C ASP A 194 15.88 11.43 0.28
N GLU A 195 14.76 10.98 0.86
CA GLU A 195 14.43 11.25 2.26
C GLU A 195 15.42 10.62 3.25
N LEU A 196 16.17 9.60 2.84
CA LEU A 196 17.20 8.95 3.66
C LEU A 196 18.60 9.53 3.44
N GLN A 197 18.80 10.34 2.40
CA GLN A 197 20.09 10.95 2.13
C GLN A 197 20.29 12.13 3.09
N LEU A 198 21.50 12.23 3.65
CA LEU A 198 21.91 13.36 4.49
C LEU A 198 21.00 13.64 5.70
N LEU A 199 20.74 12.61 6.50
CA LEU A 199 19.96 12.72 7.73
C LEU A 199 20.61 13.66 8.75
N GLU A 200 19.78 14.34 9.54
CA GLU A 200 20.25 15.20 10.62
C GLU A 200 20.92 14.39 11.75
N SER A 201 21.89 15.00 12.45
CA SER A 201 22.66 14.32 13.49
C SER A 201 21.85 13.90 14.73
N ASP A 202 20.66 14.47 14.90
CA ASP A 202 19.71 14.12 15.97
C ASP A 202 18.71 13.03 15.54
N LYS A 203 18.79 12.53 14.30
CA LYS A 203 17.99 11.42 13.82
C LYS A 203 18.21 10.19 14.71
N SER A 204 17.13 9.74 15.33
CA SER A 204 17.11 8.53 16.13
C SER A 204 16.27 7.44 15.46
N ARG A 205 16.64 6.20 15.74
CA ARG A 205 15.89 5.00 15.36
C ARG A 205 14.62 4.88 16.20
N GLU A 206 13.66 4.09 15.72
CA GLU A 206 12.48 3.71 16.48
C GLU A 206 12.90 3.13 17.84
N PRO A 207 12.50 3.74 18.97
CA PRO A 207 12.92 3.29 20.29
C PRO A 207 12.28 1.96 20.72
N ASP A 208 11.10 1.62 20.20
CA ASP A 208 10.41 0.38 20.54
C ASP A 208 10.91 -0.80 19.69
N ASP A 209 11.49 -1.79 20.36
CA ASP A 209 12.02 -3.04 19.80
C ASP A 209 10.97 -3.80 18.97
N LYS A 210 9.72 -3.90 19.44
CA LYS A 210 8.66 -4.62 18.73
C LYS A 210 8.24 -3.92 17.45
N ILE A 211 8.18 -2.59 17.45
CA ILE A 211 7.91 -1.82 16.22
C ILE A 211 9.07 -1.99 15.24
N ARG A 212 10.32 -1.90 15.73
CA ARG A 212 11.53 -2.10 14.93
C ARG A 212 11.59 -3.50 14.30
N LEU A 213 11.30 -4.54 15.07
CA LEU A 213 11.17 -5.91 14.57
C LEU A 213 10.11 -6.00 13.47
N SER A 214 8.93 -5.43 13.70
CA SER A 214 7.83 -5.46 12.73
C SER A 214 8.17 -4.73 11.41
N LEU A 215 8.98 -3.66 11.46
CA LEU A 215 9.49 -2.97 10.27
C LEU A 215 10.44 -3.89 9.48
N VAL A 216 11.39 -4.53 10.14
CA VAL A 216 12.33 -5.47 9.51
C VAL A 216 11.59 -6.68 8.93
N GLU A 217 10.62 -7.25 9.65
CA GLU A 217 9.79 -8.34 9.15
C GLU A 217 8.96 -7.93 7.93
N THR A 218 8.52 -6.67 7.86
CA THR A 218 7.84 -6.14 6.67
C THR A 218 8.78 -6.12 5.47
N LEU A 219 10.03 -5.70 5.64
CA LEU A 219 11.04 -5.78 4.58
C LEU A 219 11.29 -7.24 4.15
N VAL A 220 11.35 -8.18 5.10
CA VAL A 220 11.46 -9.62 4.80
C VAL A 220 10.27 -10.09 3.95
N LEU A 221 9.04 -9.72 4.30
CA LEU A 221 7.86 -10.06 3.50
C LEU A 221 7.99 -9.56 2.06
N LEU A 222 8.44 -8.31 1.87
CA LEU A 222 8.64 -7.72 0.55
C LEU A 222 9.72 -8.42 -0.29
N THR A 223 10.61 -9.22 0.32
CA THR A 223 11.57 -10.07 -0.43
C THR A 223 10.98 -11.37 -0.99
N THR A 224 9.70 -11.66 -0.73
CA THR A 224 9.06 -12.90 -1.21
C THR A 224 9.06 -12.97 -2.74
N THR A 225 8.81 -11.85 -3.41
CA THR A 225 8.78 -11.77 -4.88
C THR A 225 10.14 -11.36 -5.46
N ARG A 226 10.42 -11.80 -6.70
CA ARG A 226 11.61 -11.37 -7.45
C ARG A 226 11.67 -9.84 -7.61
N PRO A 227 10.62 -9.20 -8.17
CA PRO A 227 10.63 -7.74 -8.35
C PRO A 227 10.83 -7.01 -7.02
N GLY A 228 10.24 -7.52 -5.93
CA GLY A 228 10.43 -6.95 -4.61
C GLY A 228 11.90 -6.93 -4.18
N ARG A 229 12.63 -8.04 -4.33
CA ARG A 229 14.07 -8.06 -4.05
C ARG A 229 14.87 -7.12 -4.93
N ASP A 230 14.57 -7.07 -6.23
CA ASP A 230 15.26 -6.19 -7.17
C ASP A 230 15.07 -4.71 -6.81
N ILE A 231 13.84 -4.30 -6.44
CA ILE A 231 13.54 -2.94 -5.98
C ILE A 231 14.27 -2.62 -4.67
N LEU A 232 14.23 -3.53 -3.68
CA LEU A 232 14.91 -3.32 -2.39
C LEU A 232 16.44 -3.22 -2.55
N ARG A 233 17.04 -3.99 -3.49
CA ARG A 233 18.46 -3.85 -3.85
C ARG A 233 18.76 -2.52 -4.53
N ALA A 234 17.95 -2.14 -5.52
CA ALA A 234 18.10 -0.89 -6.24
C ALA A 234 18.01 0.33 -5.30
N LYS A 235 17.14 0.25 -4.29
CA LYS A 235 16.91 1.30 -3.28
C LYS A 235 17.85 1.22 -2.07
N LYS A 236 18.93 0.44 -2.17
CA LYS A 236 20.01 0.35 -1.17
C LYS A 236 19.56 -0.01 0.25
N VAL A 237 18.50 -0.82 0.37
CA VAL A 237 17.96 -1.27 1.67
C VAL A 237 19.02 -1.99 2.51
N TYR A 238 19.91 -2.74 1.86
CA TYR A 238 21.04 -3.42 2.51
C TYR A 238 21.91 -2.45 3.34
N SER A 239 22.23 -1.26 2.83
CA SER A 239 23.06 -0.28 3.53
C SER A 239 22.42 0.20 4.83
N VAL A 240 21.10 0.43 4.82
CA VAL A 240 20.33 0.83 6.01
C VAL A 240 20.36 -0.29 7.07
N VAL A 241 20.03 -1.51 6.66
CA VAL A 241 19.91 -2.63 7.62
C VAL A 241 21.26 -3.12 8.13
N LYS A 242 22.33 -2.96 7.35
CA LYS A 242 23.71 -3.21 7.80
C LYS A 242 24.08 -2.28 8.96
N LYS A 243 23.80 -0.98 8.84
CA LYS A 243 24.06 -0.02 9.93
C LYS A 243 23.20 -0.30 11.16
N LEU A 244 21.94 -0.66 10.95
CA LEU A 244 21.06 -1.10 12.04
C LEU A 244 21.64 -2.33 12.76
N HIS A 245 22.10 -3.36 12.03
CA HIS A 245 22.64 -4.58 12.62
C HIS A 245 23.88 -4.33 13.50
N LEU A 246 24.72 -3.34 13.16
CA LEU A 246 25.93 -3.01 13.92
C LEU A 246 25.65 -2.44 15.31
N VAL A 247 24.48 -1.81 15.51
CA VAL A 247 24.09 -1.17 16.77
C VAL A 247 23.01 -1.94 17.52
N GLU A 248 22.31 -2.84 16.84
CA GLU A 248 21.20 -3.59 17.41
C GLU A 248 21.67 -4.62 18.43
N THR A 249 20.97 -4.71 19.55
CA THR A 249 21.28 -5.65 20.64
C THR A 249 20.23 -6.73 20.80
N ASP A 250 19.03 -6.55 20.27
CA ASP A 250 17.97 -7.55 20.35
C ASP A 250 18.21 -8.68 19.35
N ASP A 251 18.28 -9.92 19.85
CA ASP A 251 18.59 -11.10 19.03
C ASP A 251 17.51 -11.40 17.98
N ALA A 252 16.23 -11.16 18.28
CA ALA A 252 15.15 -11.43 17.34
C ALA A 252 15.19 -10.45 16.15
N ILE A 253 15.53 -9.18 16.42
CA ILE A 253 15.73 -8.18 15.36
C ILE A 253 16.96 -8.54 14.53
N ARG A 254 18.08 -8.93 15.17
CA ARG A 254 19.29 -9.35 14.45
C ARG A 254 19.04 -10.54 13.53
N GLU A 255 18.33 -11.57 14.01
CA GLU A 255 17.94 -12.72 13.20
C GLU A 255 17.05 -12.30 12.01
N ALA A 256 16.10 -11.39 12.23
CA ALA A 256 15.25 -10.87 11.15
C ALA A 256 16.07 -10.09 10.10
N ILE A 257 17.08 -9.33 10.52
CA ILE A 257 18.01 -8.62 9.61
C ILE A 257 18.86 -9.62 8.83
N GLU A 258 19.42 -10.64 9.48
CA GLU A 258 20.20 -11.69 8.81
C GLU A 258 19.37 -12.39 7.73
N ARG A 259 18.13 -12.77 8.06
CA ARG A 259 17.19 -13.35 7.10
C ARG A 259 16.91 -12.42 5.92
N LEU A 260 16.73 -11.13 6.17
CA LEU A 260 16.55 -10.13 5.11
C LEU A 260 17.78 -10.05 4.20
N VAL A 261 18.98 -10.01 4.79
CA VAL A 261 20.25 -9.96 4.04
C VAL A 261 20.42 -11.21 3.19
N ASP A 262 20.16 -12.40 3.75
CA ASP A 262 20.23 -13.66 3.01
C ASP A 262 19.30 -13.64 1.79
N MET A 263 18.07 -13.12 1.95
CA MET A 263 17.13 -12.99 0.84
C MET A 263 17.64 -12.02 -0.23
N LEU A 264 18.25 -10.89 0.16
CA LEU A 264 18.80 -9.90 -0.77
C LEU A 264 20.09 -10.39 -1.45
N GLN A 265 20.90 -11.22 -0.80
CA GLN A 265 22.14 -11.75 -1.36
C GLN A 265 21.95 -12.98 -2.25
N ARG A 266 20.76 -13.57 -2.29
CA ARG A 266 20.46 -14.70 -3.19
C ARG A 266 20.76 -14.33 -4.64
N ASP A 267 21.59 -15.16 -5.26
CA ASP A 267 21.78 -15.16 -6.70
C ASP A 267 20.49 -15.58 -7.38
N GLU A 268 20.13 -14.83 -8.41
CA GLU A 268 18.88 -15.07 -9.09
C GLU A 268 19.12 -15.45 -10.54
N ALA A 269 18.50 -16.55 -10.98
CA ALA A 269 18.54 -16.94 -12.37
C ALA A 269 17.99 -15.79 -13.24
N PRO A 270 18.54 -15.59 -14.46
CA PRO A 270 17.95 -14.66 -15.41
C PRO A 270 16.47 -14.99 -15.59
N LEU A 271 15.61 -13.98 -15.54
CA LEU A 271 14.22 -14.17 -15.93
C LEU A 271 14.20 -14.68 -17.38
N PRO A 272 13.33 -15.64 -17.73
CA PRO A 272 13.13 -16.01 -19.11
C PRO A 272 12.82 -14.74 -19.89
N VAL A 273 13.69 -14.39 -20.84
CA VAL A 273 13.41 -13.31 -21.77
C VAL A 273 12.23 -13.81 -22.57
N ASP A 274 11.05 -13.20 -22.40
CA ASP A 274 9.94 -13.47 -23.32
C ASP A 274 10.48 -13.31 -24.74
N PRO A 275 10.28 -14.29 -25.63
CA PRO A 275 10.82 -14.20 -26.97
C PRO A 275 10.27 -12.93 -27.60
N VAL A 276 11.15 -11.97 -27.86
CA VAL A 276 10.85 -10.78 -28.64
C VAL A 276 10.26 -11.28 -29.94
N GLU A 277 8.95 -11.09 -30.14
CA GLU A 277 8.31 -11.41 -31.41
C GLU A 277 9.11 -10.65 -32.49
N PRO A 278 9.67 -11.36 -33.49
CA PRO A 278 10.43 -10.69 -34.54
C PRO A 278 9.53 -9.64 -35.20
N PRO A 279 10.06 -8.45 -35.54
CA PRO A 279 9.25 -7.38 -36.11
C PRO A 279 8.48 -7.95 -37.32
N ARG A 280 7.15 -7.87 -37.25
CA ARG A 280 6.26 -8.25 -38.36
C ARG A 280 6.75 -7.51 -39.59
N LYS A 281 7.25 -8.24 -40.59
CA LYS A 281 7.57 -7.69 -41.91
C LYS A 281 6.36 -6.90 -42.39
N GLU A 282 6.50 -5.57 -42.46
CA GLU A 282 5.54 -4.71 -43.11
C GLU A 282 5.30 -5.26 -44.52
N ARG A 283 4.04 -5.56 -44.83
CA ARG A 283 3.64 -5.95 -46.19
C ARG A 283 3.88 -4.74 -47.07
N ARG A 284 4.95 -4.82 -47.87
CA ARG A 284 5.28 -3.90 -48.95
C ARG A 284 4.03 -3.74 -49.83
N ILE A 285 3.43 -2.55 -49.81
CA ILE A 285 2.38 -2.16 -50.75
C ILE A 285 3.04 -2.23 -52.14
N MET A 286 2.58 -3.13 -53.00
CA MET A 286 2.94 -3.13 -54.41
C MET A 286 2.22 -1.93 -55.05
N GLU A 287 3.00 -0.95 -55.50
CA GLU A 287 2.54 0.04 -56.47
C GLU A 287 2.16 -0.71 -57.74
N VAL A 288 0.91 -0.56 -58.16
CA VAL A 288 0.40 -1.05 -59.45
C VAL A 288 0.91 -0.06 -60.50
N SER A 289 1.85 -0.49 -61.34
CA SER A 289 2.17 0.18 -62.59
C SER A 289 1.19 -0.33 -63.65
N ASP A 290 0.38 0.59 -64.17
CA ASP A 290 -0.43 0.41 -65.37
C ASP A 290 0.51 0.19 -66.57
N ASP A 291 0.55 -1.03 -67.09
CA ASP A 291 1.04 -1.31 -68.43
C ASP A 291 -0.17 -1.73 -69.28
N GLU A 292 -0.58 -0.81 -70.16
CA GLU A 292 -1.59 -1.02 -71.20
C GLU A 292 -1.05 -2.02 -72.24
N GLU A 293 -1.69 -3.20 -72.36
CA GLU A 293 -1.46 -4.12 -73.46
C GLU A 293 -2.41 -3.79 -74.63
N GLU A 294 -1.81 -3.31 -75.74
CA GLU A 294 -2.42 -3.25 -77.07
C GLU A 294 -2.43 -4.66 -77.72
N GLU A 295 -3.62 -5.19 -77.98
CA GLU A 295 -3.95 -6.13 -79.08
C GLU A 295 -5.38 -5.74 -79.52
N GLY A 296 -5.80 -5.60 -80.77
CA GLY A 296 -5.29 -5.85 -82.11
C GLY A 296 -6.49 -5.71 -83.09
N GLU A 297 -6.23 -5.85 -84.39
CA GLU A 297 -7.19 -5.94 -85.54
C GLU A 297 -7.64 -4.59 -86.16
N GLU A 298 -7.06 -4.18 -87.31
CA GLU A 298 -7.49 -4.50 -88.70
C GLU A 298 -8.89 -3.88 -89.01
N ASP A 299 -9.12 -3.05 -90.02
CA ASP A 299 -8.82 -3.30 -91.43
C ASP A 299 -9.16 -2.09 -92.36
N ALA A 300 -8.53 -2.11 -93.54
CA ALA A 300 -9.03 -1.69 -94.86
C ALA A 300 -9.17 -0.20 -95.34
N VAL A 301 -8.21 0.14 -96.23
CA VAL A 301 -8.37 0.67 -97.62
C VAL A 301 -8.91 2.10 -97.85
N MET A 302 -8.02 2.96 -98.38
CA MET A 302 -8.39 4.00 -99.35
C MET A 302 -7.92 3.58 -100.75
N GLY A 303 -8.88 3.31 -101.63
CA GLY A 303 -8.68 3.07 -103.05
C GLY A 303 -9.72 3.85 -103.85
N GLU A 304 -9.24 4.96 -104.43
CA GLU A 304 -9.65 5.74 -105.61
C GLU A 304 -11.06 5.65 -106.25
N LEU A 305 -11.57 6.85 -106.56
CA LEU A 305 -12.08 7.31 -107.86
C LEU A 305 -12.72 6.28 -108.82
N ALA A 306 -14.06 6.29 -108.89
CA ALA A 306 -14.86 6.64 -110.09
C ALA A 306 -16.36 6.41 -109.80
#